data_AF-A0A6I2ZXF3-F1
#
_entry.id   AF-A0A6I2ZXF3-F1
#
_cell.length_a   1.000
_cell.length_b   1.000
_cell.length_c   1.000
_cell.angle_alpha   90.00
_cell.angle_beta   90.00
_cell.angle_gamma   90.00
#
_symmetry.space_group_name_H-M   'P 1'
#
loop_
_entity.id
_entity.type
_entity.pdbx_description
1 polymer ?
#
loop_
_entity_poly.entity_id
_entity_poly.type
_entity_poly.pdbx_seq_one_letter_code
_entity_poly.pdbx_strand_id
1 'polypeptide(L)'
;METIDVPVALSTVATESAAERTSRFERDAMPLLDQLYSAAMRLTHNPQDAEDLVQDTFAKAYASFHQYQDGTNLKAWMYRILTNTFINSYRKKQREPLQSDADGVEDWQLVR
;
A
#
# COMPACT_ATOMS: atom_id res chain seq x y z
N MET A 1 -14.10 42.97 -11.95
CA MET A 1 -13.49 41.93 -11.11
C MET A 1 -14.06 40.61 -11.59
N GLU A 2 -13.58 40.17 -12.74
CA GLU A 2 -14.09 39.00 -13.45
C GLU A 2 -13.18 37.83 -13.08
N THR A 3 -13.71 36.90 -12.31
CA THR A 3 -13.06 35.63 -11.99
C THR A 3 -12.95 34.83 -13.27
N ILE A 4 -11.76 34.80 -13.84
CA ILE A 4 -11.44 33.93 -14.97
C ILE A 4 -11.54 32.49 -14.45
N ASP A 5 -12.59 31.81 -14.86
CA ASP A 5 -12.74 30.36 -14.75
C ASP A 5 -11.69 29.73 -15.68
N VAL A 6 -10.57 29.32 -15.11
CA VAL A 6 -9.51 28.63 -15.85
C VAL A 6 -10.04 27.24 -16.17
N PRO A 7 -10.14 26.86 -17.46
CA PRO A 7 -10.64 25.55 -17.83
C PRO A 7 -9.70 24.49 -17.24
N VAL A 8 -10.28 23.51 -16.54
CA VAL A 8 -9.62 22.26 -16.11
C VAL A 8 -9.11 21.56 -17.37
N ALA A 9 -7.93 21.99 -17.85
CA ALA A 9 -7.26 21.37 -18.95
C ALA A 9 -6.83 19.98 -18.49
N LEU A 10 -7.18 18.97 -19.28
CA LEU A 10 -6.74 17.60 -19.15
C LEU A 10 -5.22 17.59 -18.91
N SER A 11 -4.82 17.37 -17.66
CA SER A 11 -3.41 17.32 -17.25
C SER A 11 -2.75 16.20 -18.04
N THR A 12 -1.95 16.55 -19.04
CA THR A 12 -0.97 15.63 -19.60
C THR A 12 -0.02 15.27 -18.47
N VAL A 13 -0.03 14.00 -18.03
CA VAL A 13 0.81 13.43 -16.95
C VAL A 13 2.30 13.87 -17.05
N ALA A 14 2.75 14.27 -18.25
CA ALA A 14 4.07 14.79 -18.55
C ALA A 14 4.42 16.17 -17.93
N THR A 15 3.45 17.00 -17.54
CA THR A 15 3.69 18.40 -17.14
C THR A 15 3.29 18.74 -15.70
N GLU A 16 2.78 17.77 -14.94
CA GLU A 16 2.38 18.00 -13.55
C GLU A 16 3.60 18.10 -12.60
N SER A 17 3.53 19.05 -11.66
CA SER A 17 4.45 19.15 -10.54
C SER A 17 4.27 17.99 -9.55
N ALA A 18 5.25 17.79 -8.68
CA ALA A 18 5.17 16.75 -7.64
C ALA A 18 3.98 16.96 -6.69
N ALA A 19 3.65 18.22 -6.37
CA ALA A 19 2.52 18.55 -5.49
C ALA A 19 1.16 18.25 -6.14
N GLU A 20 1.02 18.55 -7.43
CA GLU A 20 -0.20 18.22 -8.20
C GLU A 20 -0.37 16.71 -8.33
N ARG A 21 0.72 15.98 -8.60
CA ARG A 21 0.70 14.50 -8.64
C ARG A 21 0.27 13.90 -7.30
N THR A 22 0.78 14.44 -6.20
CA THR A 22 0.41 14.01 -4.84
C THR A 22 -1.07 14.24 -4.60
N SER A 23 -1.56 15.44 -4.93
CA SER A 23 -2.98 15.79 -4.78
C SER A 23 -3.88 14.89 -5.66
N ARG A 24 -3.44 14.55 -6.88
CA ARG A 24 -4.13 13.58 -7.74
C ARG A 24 -4.19 12.21 -7.09
N PHE A 25 -3.05 11.71 -6.61
CA PHE A 25 -2.97 10.40 -5.96
C PHE A 25 -3.92 10.32 -4.77
N GLU A 26 -3.89 11.31 -3.88
CA GLU A 26 -4.76 11.35 -2.70
C GLU A 26 -6.24 11.37 -3.11
N ARG A 27 -6.62 12.25 -4.04
CA ARG A 27 -8.00 12.36 -4.52
C ARG A 27 -8.53 11.04 -5.08
N ASP A 28 -7.73 10.34 -5.86
CA ASP A 28 -8.19 9.17 -6.62
C ASP A 28 -7.98 7.84 -5.86
N ALA A 29 -6.89 7.72 -5.08
CA ALA A 29 -6.53 6.49 -4.37
C ALA A 29 -7.11 6.41 -2.95
N MET A 30 -7.21 7.53 -2.22
CA MET A 30 -7.71 7.52 -0.83
C MET A 30 -9.13 6.94 -0.69
N PRO A 31 -10.08 7.20 -1.61
CA PRO A 31 -11.40 6.56 -1.56
C PRO A 31 -11.39 5.02 -1.68
N LEU A 32 -10.27 4.43 -2.11
CA LEU A 32 -10.12 2.97 -2.22
C LEU A 32 -9.60 2.33 -0.93
N LEU A 33 -9.21 3.11 0.08
CA LEU A 33 -8.56 2.62 1.30
C LEU A 33 -9.38 1.52 1.99
N ASP A 34 -10.65 1.78 2.32
CA ASP A 34 -11.51 0.83 3.03
C ASP A 34 -11.74 -0.47 2.24
N GLN A 35 -11.82 -0.36 0.91
CA GLN A 35 -12.02 -1.51 0.01
C GLN A 35 -10.75 -2.37 -0.08
N LEU A 36 -9.57 -1.73 -0.13
CA LEU A 36 -8.29 -2.42 -0.13
C LEU A 36 -7.99 -3.05 1.24
N TYR A 37 -8.34 -2.37 2.33
CA TYR A 37 -8.25 -2.91 3.68
C TYR A 37 -9.16 -4.13 3.87
N SER A 38 -10.41 -4.04 3.42
CA SER A 38 -11.34 -5.19 3.43
C SER A 38 -10.81 -6.38 2.61
N ALA A 39 -10.11 -6.11 1.49
CA ALA A 39 -9.47 -7.15 0.70
C ALA A 39 -8.24 -7.74 1.39
N ALA A 40 -7.39 -6.89 2.00
CA ALA A 40 -6.23 -7.30 2.78
C ALA A 40 -6.65 -8.20 3.95
N MET A 41 -7.70 -7.84 4.70
CA MET A 41 -8.26 -8.66 5.77
C MET A 41 -8.66 -10.06 5.31
N ARG A 42 -9.21 -10.21 4.10
CA ARG A 42 -9.56 -11.52 3.52
C ARG A 42 -8.34 -12.34 3.12
N LEU A 43 -7.20 -11.70 2.85
CA LEU A 43 -5.97 -12.38 2.49
C LEU A 43 -5.19 -12.80 3.75
N THR A 44 -5.06 -11.89 4.71
CA THR A 44 -4.18 -12.08 5.88
C THR A 44 -4.87 -12.76 7.06
N HIS A 45 -6.20 -12.58 7.19
CA HIS A 45 -6.96 -13.02 8.37
C HIS A 45 -6.42 -12.46 9.69
N ASN A 46 -5.64 -11.38 9.64
CA ASN A 46 -5.02 -10.71 10.77
C ASN A 46 -5.07 -9.19 10.52
N PRO A 47 -5.62 -8.38 11.47
CA PRO A 47 -5.70 -6.93 11.32
C PRO A 47 -4.36 -6.22 11.14
N GLN A 48 -3.35 -6.55 11.94
CA GLN A 48 -2.02 -5.93 11.86
C GLN A 48 -1.37 -6.22 10.51
N ASP A 49 -1.36 -7.49 10.09
CA ASP A 49 -0.84 -7.85 8.77
C ASP A 49 -1.63 -7.19 7.62
N ALA A 50 -2.93 -6.94 7.81
CA ALA A 50 -3.75 -6.25 6.82
C ALA A 50 -3.41 -4.76 6.73
N GLU A 51 -3.22 -4.09 7.87
CA GLU A 51 -2.77 -2.70 7.93
C GLU A 51 -1.41 -2.54 7.25
N ASP A 52 -0.44 -3.38 7.59
CA ASP A 52 0.89 -3.38 6.99
C ASP A 52 0.83 -3.60 5.47
N LEU A 53 0.03 -4.57 5.02
CA LEU A 53 -0.16 -4.85 3.59
C LEU A 53 -0.75 -3.64 2.85
N VAL A 54 -1.72 -2.95 3.44
CA VAL A 54 -2.32 -1.75 2.84
C VAL A 54 -1.30 -0.62 2.80
N GLN A 55 -0.56 -0.37 3.88
CA GLN A 55 0.47 0.66 3.93
C GLN A 55 1.54 0.44 2.83
N ASP A 56 2.08 -0.78 2.73
CA ASP A 56 3.04 -1.15 1.69
C ASP A 56 2.47 -0.98 0.28
N THR A 57 1.19 -1.30 0.11
CA THR A 57 0.49 -1.13 -1.17
C THR A 57 0.44 0.33 -1.57
N PHE A 58 0.02 1.21 -0.66
CA PHE A 58 -0.05 2.65 -0.92
C PHE A 58 1.34 3.27 -1.14
N ALA A 59 2.35 2.86 -0.38
CA ALA A 59 3.72 3.32 -0.56
C ALA A 59 4.27 2.97 -1.96
N LYS A 60 4.07 1.73 -2.41
CA LYS A 60 4.48 1.28 -3.76
C LYS A 60 3.66 1.94 -4.86
N ALA A 61 2.35 2.10 -4.66
CA ALA A 61 1.50 2.80 -5.60
C ALA A 61 1.94 4.25 -5.76
N TYR A 62 2.16 4.97 -4.67
CA TYR A 62 2.66 6.35 -4.70
C TYR A 62 4.01 6.46 -5.43
N ALA A 63 4.96 5.59 -5.12
CA ALA A 63 6.27 5.56 -5.79
C ALA A 63 6.18 5.33 -7.31
N SER A 64 5.19 4.55 -7.77
CA SER A 64 4.99 4.23 -9.19
C SER A 64 3.92 5.07 -9.87
N PHE A 65 3.25 6.00 -9.15
CA PHE A 65 2.09 6.73 -9.65
C PHE A 65 2.40 7.68 -10.81
N HIS A 66 3.64 8.13 -10.94
CA HIS A 66 4.11 8.90 -12.09
C HIS A 66 3.99 8.15 -13.44
N GLN A 67 3.90 6.82 -13.42
CA GLN A 67 3.73 5.98 -14.60
C GLN A 67 2.26 5.64 -14.88
N TYR A 68 1.38 5.89 -13.91
CA TYR A 68 -0.04 5.65 -14.06
C TYR A 68 -0.64 6.68 -15.02
N GLN A 69 -1.40 6.20 -15.99
CA GLN A 69 -2.10 7.05 -16.96
C GLN A 69 -3.58 7.15 -16.60
N ASP A 70 -4.04 8.40 -16.48
CA ASP A 70 -5.44 8.73 -16.23
C ASP A 70 -6.33 8.17 -17.36
N GLY A 71 -7.50 7.64 -16.99
CA GLY A 71 -8.41 6.93 -17.91
C GLY A 71 -8.27 5.41 -17.91
N THR A 72 -7.28 4.86 -17.21
CA THR A 72 -7.22 3.41 -16.92
C THR A 72 -7.95 3.07 -15.60
N ASN A 73 -8.08 1.77 -15.30
CA ASN A 73 -8.79 1.34 -14.09
C ASN A 73 -7.86 1.37 -12.87
N LEU A 74 -7.83 2.52 -12.17
CA LEU A 74 -7.03 2.72 -10.96
C LEU A 74 -7.28 1.63 -9.92
N LYS A 75 -8.55 1.27 -9.71
CA LYS A 75 -8.93 0.23 -8.75
C LYS A 75 -8.24 -1.09 -9.10
N ALA A 76 -8.36 -1.56 -10.34
CA ALA A 76 -7.70 -2.80 -10.78
C ALA A 76 -6.17 -2.74 -10.63
N TRP A 77 -5.56 -1.58 -10.90
CA TRP A 77 -4.13 -1.37 -10.70
C TRP A 77 -3.73 -1.45 -9.22
N MET A 78 -4.47 -0.80 -8.32
CA MET A 78 -4.25 -0.90 -6.86
C MET A 78 -4.40 -2.34 -6.35
N TYR A 79 -5.42 -3.08 -6.79
CA TYR A 79 -5.60 -4.49 -6.43
C TYR A 79 -4.44 -5.37 -6.94
N ARG A 80 -3.85 -5.04 -8.10
CA ARG A 80 -2.66 -5.73 -8.60
C ARG A 80 -1.46 -5.51 -7.68
N ILE A 81 -1.22 -4.27 -7.25
CA ILE A 81 -0.12 -3.95 -6.32
C ILE A 81 -0.32 -4.66 -4.98
N LEU A 82 -1.55 -4.67 -4.46
CA LEU A 82 -1.91 -5.34 -3.21
C LEU A 82 -1.65 -6.85 -3.26
N THR A 83 -2.16 -7.52 -4.29
CA THR A 83 -1.98 -8.97 -4.45
C THR A 83 -0.53 -9.35 -4.68
N ASN A 84 0.22 -8.59 -5.49
CA ASN A 84 1.66 -8.81 -5.67
C ASN A 84 2.44 -8.61 -4.37
N THR A 85 2.09 -7.58 -3.58
CA THR A 85 2.72 -7.32 -2.28
C THR A 85 2.46 -8.47 -1.31
N PHE A 86 1.22 -8.94 -1.21
CA PHE A 86 0.85 -10.07 -0.37
C PHE A 86 1.60 -11.36 -0.76
N ILE A 87 1.64 -11.70 -2.05
CA ILE A 87 2.34 -12.91 -2.51
C ILE A 87 3.84 -12.85 -2.15
N ASN A 88 4.46 -11.68 -2.29
CA ASN A 88 5.86 -11.50 -1.97
C ASN A 88 6.14 -11.60 -0.46
N SER A 89 5.30 -10.99 0.39
CA SER A 89 5.45 -11.06 1.84
C SER A 89 5.17 -12.48 2.36
N TYR A 90 4.14 -13.15 1.83
CA TYR A 90 3.80 -14.54 2.17
C TYR A 90 4.94 -15.51 1.83
N ARG A 91 5.52 -15.40 0.63
CA ARG A 91 6.69 -16.21 0.23
C ARG A 91 7.91 -15.99 1.11
N LYS A 92 8.09 -14.77 1.63
CA LYS A 92 9.18 -14.45 2.56
C LYS A 92 8.93 -15.13 3.92
N LYS A 93 7.75 -14.96 4.52
CA LYS A 93 7.36 -15.60 5.78
C LYS A 93 7.49 -17.13 5.72
N GLN A 94 7.16 -17.77 4.60
CA GLN A 94 7.31 -19.23 4.45
C GLN A 94 8.78 -19.70 4.39
N ARG A 95 9.71 -18.85 3.95
CA ARG A 95 11.13 -19.18 3.81
C ARG A 95 11.95 -18.84 5.05
N GLU A 96 11.37 -18.13 6.00
CA GLU A 96 11.97 -17.89 7.30
C GLU A 96 11.89 -19.20 8.10
N PRO A 97 13.01 -19.74 8.61
CA PRO A 97 12.97 -20.90 9.48
C PRO A 97 12.08 -20.55 10.68
N LEU A 98 11.19 -21.45 11.08
CA LEU A 98 10.47 -21.30 12.34
C LEU A 98 11.54 -21.08 13.42
N GLN A 99 11.60 -19.87 13.96
CA GLN A 99 12.32 -19.63 15.19
C GLN A 99 11.54 -20.44 16.22
N SER A 100 12.01 -21.66 16.48
CA SER A 100 11.60 -22.40 17.66
C SER A 100 11.89 -21.47 18.84
N ASP A 101 10.85 -21.13 19.61
CA ASP A 101 10.95 -20.39 20.86
C ASP A 101 11.91 -21.14 21.80
N ALA A 102 13.20 -20.85 21.67
CA ALA A 102 14.26 -21.33 22.56
C ALA A 102 14.59 -20.27 23.61
N ASP A 103 13.60 -19.48 24.03
CA ASP A 103 13.79 -18.39 24.98
C ASP A 103 12.76 -18.44 26.11
N GLY A 104 12.66 -19.61 26.74
CA GLY A 104 11.68 -19.83 27.78
C GLY A 104 11.92 -21.04 28.67
N VAL A 105 13.14 -21.25 29.21
CA VAL A 105 13.28 -21.93 30.51
C VAL A 105 14.51 -21.41 31.29
N GLU A 106 14.29 -20.30 32.00
CA GLU A 106 14.67 -20.06 33.40
C GLU A 106 16.14 -20.14 33.88
N ASP A 107 16.76 -18.96 33.96
CA ASP A 107 18.06 -18.67 34.59
C ASP A 107 18.06 -18.77 36.14
N TRP A 108 17.04 -19.40 36.74
CA TRP A 108 16.89 -19.53 38.21
C TRP A 108 17.76 -20.62 38.85
N GLN A 109 18.65 -21.29 38.10
CA GLN A 109 19.48 -22.40 38.60
C GLN A 109 20.97 -22.07 38.84
N LEU A 110 21.42 -20.83 38.67
CA LEU A 110 22.85 -20.48 38.73
C LEU A 110 23.39 -20.03 40.10
N VAL A 111 22.68 -20.27 41.22
CA VAL A 111 23.25 -20.02 42.55
C VAL A 111 22.91 -21.15 43.53
N ARG A 112 23.84 -22.09 43.70
CA ARG A 112 24.01 -22.85 44.95
C ARG A 112 25.47 -23.15 45.22
#